data_AF-A0A954X1I1-F1
#
_entry.id   AF-A0A954X1I1-F1
#
_cell.length_a   1.000
_cell.length_b   1.000
_cell.length_c   1.000
_cell.angle_alpha   90.00
_cell.angle_beta   90.00
_cell.angle_gamma   90.00
#
_symmetry.space_group_name_H-M   'P 1'
#
loop_
_entity.id
_entity.type
_entity.pdbx_description
1 polymer ?
#
loop_
_entity_poly.entity_id
_entity_poly.type
_entity_poly.pdbx_seq_one_letter_code
_entity_poly.pdbx_strand_id
1 'polypeptide(L)'
;MIDLNPRTRRQNVLEQLEDRIALSVNGITDYEQLMVELINRARANPSAEAALHGTTLNQGLPAGTITTAAKAPLAPEQILSNTAGQYSDRMLLDDFFSHTDPDGKLPWDRTEDNGYPTWAGVGENIAWGTFFGDLEATVHARHRSLFLSAGHRENMLDPDWNELGVGITFGETPYQSVSASNFDISIVTENFGGRSNLHYLTGVAYDDTDNDNFYSVGEGLGSVQITATNSVGQTFSTTTSASGGYSLLLGTGTYTVTALGNGVDSAAQSVTIGDNVKVDFHPGAGATDPPPTPQTGSVIGEVGRLTTSPTNTSGAWRTVNLSRSYTNPVVIVGPVTDNDSDPAVVRVNNVTSNSFQYRIDEWDFQDSIHGSEQIGYMVVEAGTHELGGGQRLVAGKVQAAHSLRTVALSGFTGAPNVIATVNSIAGGATVTPRIHNVTNSQFQIHVQEEEAGDGLHATETLSYIAFESGTGTAGSLDYVAGSTGIAVTHASQSISLGSNFSSAPVLLGSISSRQGYDTVALRLDELTSTRADVYVQEETSNDSEIFHTAEN
;
A
#
# COMPACT_ATOMS: atom_id res chain seq x y z
N MET A 1 -33.84 -67.99 48.22
CA MET A 1 -32.87 -67.00 48.74
C MET A 1 -32.42 -66.17 47.55
N ILE A 2 -32.96 -64.96 47.43
CA ILE A 2 -32.63 -63.99 46.39
C ILE A 2 -31.83 -62.89 47.10
N ASP A 3 -30.62 -62.64 46.62
CA ASP A 3 -29.71 -61.62 47.13
C ASP A 3 -30.03 -60.27 46.45
N LEU A 4 -30.18 -59.22 47.26
CA LEU A 4 -30.53 -57.86 46.84
C LEU A 4 -29.28 -56.99 46.93
N ASN A 5 -28.72 -56.63 45.77
CA ASN A 5 -27.64 -55.64 45.67
C ASN A 5 -28.26 -54.22 45.51
N PRO A 6 -27.98 -53.25 46.41
CA PRO A 6 -28.52 -51.90 46.29
C PRO A 6 -27.74 -51.10 45.24
N ARG A 7 -28.44 -50.61 44.21
CA ARG A 7 -27.89 -49.67 43.23
C ARG A 7 -27.62 -48.32 43.91
N THR A 8 -26.34 -47.95 44.03
CA THR A 8 -25.91 -46.59 44.36
C THR A 8 -26.37 -45.62 43.27
N ARG A 9 -27.25 -44.69 43.65
CA ARG A 9 -27.70 -43.56 42.84
C ARG A 9 -26.54 -42.59 42.65
N ARG A 10 -25.93 -42.52 41.47
CA ARG A 10 -25.01 -41.43 41.11
C ARG A 10 -25.80 -40.12 41.17
N GLN A 11 -25.42 -39.23 42.07
CA GLN A 11 -25.84 -37.83 42.01
C GLN A 11 -25.08 -37.18 40.85
N ASN A 12 -25.82 -36.60 39.91
CA ASN A 12 -25.23 -35.68 38.94
C ASN A 12 -24.95 -34.37 39.68
N VAL A 13 -23.67 -34.04 39.85
CA VAL A 13 -23.24 -32.74 40.35
C VAL A 13 -22.89 -31.92 39.11
N LEU A 14 -23.51 -30.75 38.97
CA LEU A 14 -23.06 -29.72 38.03
C LEU A 14 -21.88 -29.01 38.71
N GLU A 15 -20.67 -29.23 38.20
CA GLU A 15 -19.54 -28.36 38.49
C GLU A 15 -19.64 -27.11 37.61
N GLN A 16 -19.48 -25.95 38.23
CA GLN A 16 -19.26 -24.71 37.50
C GLN A 16 -17.87 -24.81 36.86
N LEU A 17 -17.84 -25.02 35.55
CA LEU A 17 -16.62 -24.89 34.78
C LEU A 17 -16.14 -23.44 34.88
N GLU A 18 -14.87 -23.23 35.25
CA GLU A 18 -14.22 -21.92 35.19
C GLU A 18 -14.42 -21.31 33.79
N ASP A 19 -14.56 -19.99 33.70
CA ASP A 19 -14.77 -19.26 32.45
C ASP A 19 -13.66 -19.62 31.45
N ARG A 20 -14.02 -20.38 30.41
CA ARG A 20 -13.09 -20.74 29.34
C ARG A 20 -12.96 -19.57 28.39
N ILE A 21 -11.92 -18.75 28.58
CA ILE A 21 -11.45 -17.83 27.55
C ILE A 21 -11.02 -18.68 26.35
N ALA A 22 -11.68 -18.55 25.22
CA ALA A 22 -11.28 -19.21 23.98
C ALA A 22 -9.90 -18.68 23.56
N LEU A 23 -8.90 -19.55 23.53
CA LEU A 23 -7.47 -19.20 23.36
C LEU A 23 -7.02 -19.14 21.89
N SER A 24 -7.91 -19.05 20.92
CA SER A 24 -7.59 -18.71 19.52
C SER A 24 -8.76 -17.95 18.90
N VAL A 25 -8.47 -16.92 18.10
CA VAL A 25 -9.48 -16.22 17.32
C VAL A 25 -9.86 -17.12 16.13
N ASN A 26 -10.85 -17.98 16.33
CA ASN A 26 -11.46 -18.76 15.24
C ASN A 26 -12.37 -17.81 14.46
N GLY A 27 -11.90 -17.30 13.32
CA GLY A 27 -12.76 -16.60 12.36
C GLY A 27 -12.34 -15.20 11.95
N ILE A 28 -11.12 -14.75 12.26
CA ILE A 28 -10.55 -13.57 11.57
C ILE A 28 -10.28 -13.95 10.10
N THR A 29 -10.68 -13.09 9.18
CA THR A 29 -10.38 -13.21 7.74
C THR A 29 -9.01 -12.64 7.42
N ASP A 30 -8.48 -12.94 6.23
CA ASP A 30 -7.17 -12.43 5.80
C ASP A 30 -7.15 -10.89 5.75
N TYR A 31 -8.26 -10.27 5.34
CA TYR A 31 -8.40 -8.81 5.29
C TYR A 31 -8.45 -8.17 6.69
N GLU A 32 -9.12 -8.83 7.64
CA GLU A 32 -9.15 -8.38 9.03
C GLU A 32 -7.78 -8.58 9.69
N GLN A 33 -7.09 -9.67 9.37
CA GLN A 33 -5.72 -9.90 9.83
C GLN A 33 -4.79 -8.82 9.30
N LEU A 34 -4.85 -8.47 8.01
CA LEU A 34 -4.08 -7.36 7.45
C LEU A 34 -4.35 -6.05 8.19
N MET A 35 -5.62 -5.76 8.53
CA MET A 35 -5.94 -4.55 9.31
C MET A 35 -5.33 -4.58 10.72
N VAL A 36 -5.35 -5.72 11.41
CA VAL A 36 -4.66 -5.91 12.70
C VAL A 36 -3.17 -5.59 12.55
N GLU A 37 -2.54 -6.09 11.50
CA GLU A 37 -1.11 -5.89 11.23
C GLU A 37 -0.78 -4.42 10.93
N LEU A 38 -1.63 -3.72 10.18
CA LEU A 38 -1.49 -2.29 9.91
C LEU A 38 -1.63 -1.43 11.18
N ILE A 39 -2.60 -1.74 12.04
CA ILE A 39 -2.77 -1.07 13.34
C ILE A 39 -1.56 -1.34 14.24
N ASN A 40 -1.07 -2.57 14.29
CA ASN A 40 0.09 -2.92 15.11
C ASN A 40 1.40 -2.33 14.58
N ARG A 41 1.56 -2.16 13.26
CA ARG A 41 2.66 -1.40 12.65
C ARG A 41 2.60 0.08 13.05
N ALA A 42 1.41 0.67 13.00
CA ALA A 42 1.17 2.04 13.45
C ALA A 42 1.56 2.24 14.91
N ARG A 43 1.22 1.28 15.77
CA ARG A 43 1.56 1.27 17.19
C ARG A 43 3.04 1.05 17.47
N ALA A 44 3.70 0.18 16.70
CA ALA A 44 5.13 -0.10 16.84
C ALA A 44 6.00 1.12 16.52
N ASN A 45 5.62 1.92 15.52
CA ASN A 45 6.28 3.20 15.24
C ASN A 45 5.30 4.27 14.76
N PRO A 46 4.70 5.02 15.70
CA PRO A 46 3.71 6.05 15.37
C PRO A 46 4.24 7.12 14.42
N SER A 47 5.51 7.51 14.58
CA SER A 47 6.10 8.60 13.79
C SER A 47 6.31 8.17 12.34
N ALA A 48 6.77 6.95 12.12
CA ALA A 48 6.95 6.40 10.78
C ALA A 48 5.61 6.17 10.08
N GLU A 49 4.58 5.70 10.80
CA GLU A 49 3.24 5.57 10.22
C GLU A 49 2.67 6.94 9.81
N ALA A 50 2.87 7.98 10.61
CA ALA A 50 2.48 9.33 10.23
C ALA A 50 3.23 9.82 8.98
N ALA A 51 4.54 9.56 8.89
CA ALA A 51 5.33 9.90 7.71
C ALA A 51 4.85 9.15 6.46
N LEU A 52 4.53 7.85 6.58
CA LEU A 52 3.99 7.03 5.49
C LEU A 52 2.72 7.64 4.88
N HIS A 53 1.83 8.17 5.73
CA HIS A 53 0.58 8.80 5.28
C HIS A 53 0.72 10.28 4.93
N GLY A 54 1.93 10.85 4.96
CA GLY A 54 2.19 12.26 4.65
C GLY A 54 1.56 13.24 5.65
N THR A 55 1.44 12.84 6.92
CA THR A 55 0.85 13.64 8.00
C THR A 55 1.81 13.79 9.19
N THR A 56 1.44 14.60 10.18
CA THR A 56 2.13 14.63 11.49
C THR A 56 1.25 13.97 12.54
N LEU A 57 1.85 13.36 13.57
CA LEU A 57 1.13 12.64 14.63
C LEU A 57 -0.03 13.43 15.26
N ASN A 58 0.15 14.74 15.43
CA ASN A 58 -0.84 15.61 16.07
C ASN A 58 -1.55 16.53 15.07
N GLN A 59 -1.54 16.22 13.78
CA GLN A 59 -2.28 16.98 12.77
C GLN A 59 -3.78 16.99 13.08
N GLY A 60 -4.34 18.14 13.45
CA GLY A 60 -5.75 18.24 13.86
C GLY A 60 -6.02 17.86 15.33
N LEU A 61 -4.97 17.65 16.12
CA LEU A 61 -5.03 17.44 17.57
C LEU A 61 -4.23 18.53 18.31
N PRO A 62 -4.48 18.75 19.61
CA PRO A 62 -3.57 19.52 20.45
C PRO A 62 -2.13 18.96 20.39
N ALA A 63 -1.14 19.84 20.49
CA ALA A 63 0.26 19.42 20.45
C ALA A 63 0.59 18.48 21.63
N GLY A 64 1.18 17.32 21.31
CA GLY A 64 1.59 16.34 22.32
C GLY A 64 0.51 15.36 22.76
N THR A 65 -0.69 15.39 22.18
CA THR A 65 -1.75 14.39 22.43
C THR A 65 -1.23 12.98 22.14
N ILE A 66 -0.68 12.76 20.95
CA ILE A 66 -0.03 11.51 20.55
C ILE A 66 1.48 11.67 20.63
N THR A 67 2.12 10.85 21.46
CA THR A 67 3.57 10.80 21.61
C THR A 67 4.23 9.95 20.53
N THR A 68 5.51 10.17 20.24
CA THR A 68 6.30 9.33 19.33
C THR A 68 6.65 7.94 19.90
N ALA A 69 6.43 7.72 21.20
CA ALA A 69 6.75 6.45 21.86
C ALA A 69 5.90 5.31 21.31
N ALA A 70 6.56 4.20 20.99
CA ALA A 70 5.92 2.95 20.60
C ALA A 70 4.86 2.53 21.62
N LYS A 71 3.78 1.93 21.12
CA LYS A 71 2.68 1.37 21.90
C LYS A 71 2.75 -0.14 21.82
N ALA A 72 2.34 -0.81 22.89
CA ALA A 72 2.24 -2.26 22.89
C ALA A 72 1.25 -2.70 21.78
N PRO A 73 1.55 -3.78 21.05
CA PRO A 73 0.64 -4.32 20.04
C PRO A 73 -0.68 -4.75 20.67
N LEU A 74 -1.77 -4.60 19.94
CA LEU A 74 -3.08 -5.10 20.33
C LEU A 74 -3.20 -6.56 19.93
N ALA A 75 -3.68 -7.38 20.87
CA ALA A 75 -3.96 -8.78 20.61
C ALA A 75 -5.38 -8.92 20.04
N PRO A 76 -5.57 -9.63 18.91
CA PRO A 76 -6.90 -10.00 18.45
C PRO A 76 -7.72 -10.69 19.53
N GLU A 77 -8.96 -10.23 19.72
CA GLU A 77 -9.89 -10.71 20.75
C GLU A 77 -11.23 -11.10 20.10
N GLN A 78 -11.66 -12.34 20.34
CA GLN A 78 -12.76 -12.95 19.57
C GLN A 78 -14.11 -12.22 19.74
N ILE A 79 -14.45 -11.78 20.94
CA ILE A 79 -15.73 -11.11 21.21
C ILE A 79 -15.73 -9.74 20.54
N LEU A 80 -14.63 -9.01 20.63
CA LEU A 80 -14.47 -7.73 19.92
C LEU A 80 -14.55 -7.95 18.40
N SER A 81 -13.86 -8.94 17.84
CA SER A 81 -13.91 -9.23 16.39
C SER A 81 -15.31 -9.61 15.93
N ASN A 82 -16.00 -10.47 16.69
CA ASN A 82 -17.39 -10.84 16.38
C ASN A 82 -18.32 -9.62 16.40
N THR A 83 -18.15 -8.74 17.38
CA THR A 83 -18.96 -7.52 17.51
C THR A 83 -18.68 -6.57 16.34
N ALA A 84 -17.40 -6.38 15.99
CA ALA A 84 -16.99 -5.53 14.90
C ALA A 84 -17.54 -6.03 13.54
N GLY A 85 -17.43 -7.34 13.27
CA GLY A 85 -17.95 -7.96 12.04
C GLY A 85 -19.47 -7.81 11.93
N GLN A 86 -20.19 -8.15 13.01
CA GLN A 86 -21.65 -7.97 13.06
C GLN A 86 -22.05 -6.50 12.84
N TYR A 87 -21.26 -5.55 13.33
CA TYR A 87 -21.58 -4.13 13.20
C TYR A 87 -21.29 -3.59 11.81
N SER A 88 -20.19 -4.01 11.17
CA SER A 88 -19.90 -3.70 9.77
C SER A 88 -20.99 -4.26 8.84
N ASP A 89 -21.41 -5.51 9.05
CA ASP A 89 -22.51 -6.13 8.31
C ASP A 89 -23.83 -5.38 8.52
N ARG A 90 -24.14 -5.03 9.77
CA ARG A 90 -25.37 -4.32 10.09
C ARG A 90 -25.40 -2.91 9.53
N MET A 91 -24.29 -2.17 9.61
CA MET A 91 -24.18 -0.86 8.97
C MET A 91 -24.48 -0.98 7.49
N LEU A 92 -23.91 -1.97 6.79
CA LEU A 92 -24.15 -2.20 5.37
C LEU A 92 -25.62 -2.56 5.07
N LEU A 93 -26.19 -3.51 5.82
CA LEU A 93 -27.54 -4.06 5.57
C LEU A 93 -28.68 -3.08 5.90
N ASP A 94 -28.54 -2.33 6.99
CA ASP A 94 -29.57 -1.42 7.49
C ASP A 94 -29.39 0.02 6.95
N ASP A 95 -28.41 0.22 6.06
CA ASP A 95 -28.14 1.48 5.37
C ASP A 95 -27.87 2.69 6.30
N PHE A 96 -26.93 2.54 7.25
CA PHE A 96 -26.53 3.62 8.15
C PHE A 96 -25.03 3.58 8.49
N PHE A 97 -24.46 4.74 8.84
CA PHE A 97 -23.08 4.87 9.32
C PHE A 97 -23.03 5.77 10.55
N SER A 98 -22.81 5.18 11.72
CA SER A 98 -22.83 5.87 13.01
C SER A 98 -22.17 4.97 14.06
N HIS A 99 -21.60 5.54 15.12
CA HIS A 99 -21.18 4.78 16.29
C HIS A 99 -22.36 4.30 17.15
N THR A 100 -23.47 5.03 17.11
CA THR A 100 -24.73 4.67 17.76
C THR A 100 -25.62 3.98 16.74
N ASP A 101 -26.05 2.76 17.04
CA ASP A 101 -26.93 2.01 16.14
C ASP A 101 -28.38 2.56 16.14
N PRO A 102 -29.23 2.15 15.19
CA PRO A 102 -30.62 2.61 15.12
C PRO A 102 -31.48 2.26 16.35
N ASP A 103 -31.06 1.27 17.14
CA ASP A 103 -31.71 0.88 18.40
C ASP A 103 -31.20 1.71 19.60
N GLY A 104 -30.23 2.60 19.38
CA GLY A 104 -29.64 3.48 20.38
C GLY A 104 -28.44 2.89 21.12
N LYS A 105 -27.93 1.72 20.72
CA LYS A 105 -26.78 1.07 21.36
C LYS A 105 -25.47 1.69 20.93
N LEU A 106 -24.61 1.91 21.91
CA LEU A 106 -23.25 2.42 21.75
C LEU A 106 -22.25 1.24 21.63
N PRO A 107 -20.98 1.50 21.25
CA PRO A 107 -20.01 0.43 21.05
C PRO A 107 -19.86 -0.51 22.26
N TRP A 108 -19.81 0.06 23.47
CA TRP A 108 -19.72 -0.71 24.71
C TRP A 108 -20.97 -1.56 24.98
N ASP A 109 -22.17 -1.07 24.65
CA ASP A 109 -23.41 -1.85 24.80
C ASP A 109 -23.38 -3.07 23.88
N ARG A 110 -22.92 -2.89 22.62
CA ARG A 110 -22.80 -3.98 21.65
C ARG A 110 -21.77 -5.02 22.07
N THR A 111 -20.61 -4.59 22.58
CA THR A 111 -19.59 -5.53 23.08
C THR A 111 -20.05 -6.25 24.35
N GLU A 112 -20.77 -5.56 25.25
CA GLU A 112 -21.35 -6.16 26.47
C GLU A 112 -22.38 -7.25 26.11
N ASP A 113 -23.27 -6.98 25.15
CA ASP A 113 -24.27 -7.94 24.68
C ASP A 113 -23.63 -9.22 24.09
N ASN A 114 -22.45 -9.08 23.49
CA ASN A 114 -21.65 -10.20 22.97
C ASN A 114 -20.74 -10.85 24.04
N GLY A 115 -20.79 -10.39 25.29
CA GLY A 115 -20.11 -10.98 26.44
C GLY A 115 -18.78 -10.36 26.80
N TYR A 116 -18.41 -9.22 26.22
CA TYR A 116 -17.20 -8.50 26.63
C TYR A 116 -17.42 -7.84 28.00
N PRO A 117 -16.45 -7.86 28.92
CA PRO A 117 -16.71 -7.45 30.30
C PRO A 117 -17.05 -5.96 30.44
N THR A 118 -18.11 -5.65 31.19
CA THR A 118 -18.63 -4.28 31.40
C THR A 118 -17.69 -3.33 32.15
N TRP A 119 -16.70 -3.88 32.83
CA TRP A 119 -15.67 -3.11 33.52
C TRP A 119 -14.47 -2.77 32.64
N ALA A 120 -14.37 -3.38 31.46
CA ALA A 120 -13.29 -3.11 30.51
C ALA A 120 -13.58 -1.83 29.72
N GLY A 121 -12.53 -1.08 29.39
CA GLY A 121 -12.66 0.05 28.46
C GLY A 121 -12.95 -0.46 27.05
N VAL A 122 -13.80 0.28 26.31
CA VAL A 122 -14.11 0.00 24.90
C VAL A 122 -14.02 1.29 24.09
N GLY A 123 -13.23 1.26 23.02
CA GLY A 123 -13.15 2.29 21.98
C GLY A 123 -13.64 1.76 20.64
N GLU A 124 -14.01 2.65 19.72
CA GLU A 124 -14.41 2.26 18.36
C GLU A 124 -13.93 3.26 17.32
N ASN A 125 -13.38 2.74 16.23
CA ASN A 125 -13.26 3.46 14.96
C ASN A 125 -14.16 2.80 13.92
N ILE A 126 -14.76 3.61 13.05
CA ILE A 126 -15.50 3.11 11.88
C ILE A 126 -15.05 3.88 10.64
N ALA A 127 -14.97 3.20 9.50
CA ALA A 127 -14.77 3.84 8.21
C ALA A 127 -15.61 3.15 7.14
N TRP A 128 -16.05 3.91 6.15
CA TRP A 128 -16.68 3.36 4.95
C TRP A 128 -16.15 4.07 3.71
N GLY A 129 -16.32 3.43 2.56
CA GLY A 129 -16.10 4.07 1.26
C GLY A 129 -16.18 3.10 0.10
N THR A 130 -16.27 3.66 -1.10
CA THR A 130 -16.33 2.90 -2.35
C THR A 130 -14.98 2.28 -2.71
N PHE A 131 -15.00 1.16 -3.45
CA PHE A 131 -13.81 0.53 -4.02
C PHE A 131 -14.11 -0.12 -5.40
N PHE A 132 -13.06 -0.61 -6.06
CA PHE A 132 -13.11 -1.17 -7.42
C PHE A 132 -12.43 -2.55 -7.51
N GLY A 133 -13.02 -3.57 -6.88
CA GLY A 133 -12.59 -4.98 -6.98
C GLY A 133 -11.29 -5.37 -6.25
N ASP A 134 -10.37 -4.45 -5.98
CA ASP A 134 -9.16 -4.72 -5.21
C ASP A 134 -9.41 -4.61 -3.70
N LEU A 135 -9.64 -5.75 -3.05
CA LEU A 135 -10.03 -5.83 -1.64
C LEU A 135 -8.87 -5.51 -0.69
N GLU A 136 -7.64 -5.94 -1.02
CA GLU A 136 -6.47 -5.70 -0.19
C GLU A 136 -6.08 -4.22 -0.19
N ALA A 137 -5.99 -3.60 -1.38
CA ALA A 137 -5.79 -2.15 -1.49
C ALA A 137 -6.90 -1.36 -0.77
N THR A 138 -8.11 -1.92 -0.71
CA THR A 138 -9.21 -1.32 0.05
C THR A 138 -8.97 -1.35 1.56
N VAL A 139 -8.44 -2.44 2.12
CA VAL A 139 -8.03 -2.50 3.54
C VAL A 139 -7.00 -1.41 3.85
N HIS A 140 -5.95 -1.29 3.03
CA HIS A 140 -4.95 -0.23 3.16
C HIS A 140 -5.57 1.18 3.07
N ALA A 141 -6.50 1.38 2.14
CA ALA A 141 -7.20 2.66 1.99
C ALA A 141 -8.06 3.00 3.22
N ARG A 142 -8.70 2.01 3.86
CA ARG A 142 -9.48 2.22 5.09
C ARG A 142 -8.58 2.53 6.28
N HIS A 143 -7.49 1.77 6.47
CA HIS A 143 -6.47 2.08 7.49
C HIS A 143 -5.94 3.51 7.33
N ARG A 144 -5.54 3.89 6.11
CA ARG A 144 -5.09 5.26 5.81
C ARG A 144 -6.16 6.30 6.13
N SER A 145 -7.43 6.04 5.80
CA SER A 145 -8.53 6.98 6.05
C SER A 145 -8.76 7.19 7.55
N LEU A 146 -8.68 6.11 8.33
CA LEU A 146 -8.74 6.17 9.79
C LEU A 146 -7.52 6.91 10.37
N PHE A 147 -6.31 6.59 9.93
CA PHE A 147 -5.09 7.22 10.42
C PHE A 147 -5.01 8.73 10.09
N LEU A 148 -5.58 9.18 8.96
CA LEU A 148 -5.63 10.60 8.61
C LEU A 148 -6.69 11.39 9.38
N SER A 149 -7.66 10.71 10.01
CA SER A 149 -8.65 11.34 10.88
C SER A 149 -8.10 11.51 12.29
N ALA A 150 -8.07 12.75 12.78
CA ALA A 150 -7.47 13.11 14.07
C ALA A 150 -8.00 12.25 15.24
N GLY A 151 -9.32 12.12 15.40
CA GLY A 151 -9.93 11.37 16.49
C GLY A 151 -9.73 9.85 16.36
N HIS A 152 -9.80 9.30 15.15
CA HIS A 152 -9.57 7.86 14.94
C HIS A 152 -8.11 7.47 15.19
N ARG A 153 -7.18 8.33 14.76
CA ARG A 153 -5.75 8.14 15.02
C ARG A 153 -5.41 8.25 16.51
N GLU A 154 -6.04 9.16 17.23
CA GLU A 154 -5.91 9.27 18.70
C GLU A 154 -6.35 7.97 19.37
N ASN A 155 -7.53 7.44 19.00
CA ASN A 155 -8.02 6.16 19.52
C ASN A 155 -7.11 4.97 19.16
N MET A 156 -6.67 4.87 17.90
CA MET A 156 -5.79 3.79 17.43
C MET A 156 -4.45 3.73 18.16
N LEU A 157 -3.91 4.89 18.54
CA LEU A 157 -2.61 5.06 19.20
C LEU A 157 -2.72 5.27 20.72
N ASP A 158 -3.89 5.04 21.30
CA ASP A 158 -4.10 5.11 22.73
C ASP A 158 -3.34 3.96 23.43
N PRO A 159 -2.45 4.27 24.40
CA PRO A 159 -1.70 3.25 25.14
C PRO A 159 -2.57 2.39 26.06
N ASP A 160 -3.80 2.80 26.40
CA ASP A 160 -4.65 2.07 27.35
C ASP A 160 -5.33 0.83 26.73
N TRP A 161 -5.27 0.70 25.40
CA TRP A 161 -5.73 -0.47 24.68
C TRP A 161 -4.68 -1.59 24.65
N ASN A 162 -5.13 -2.82 24.89
CA ASN A 162 -4.32 -4.05 24.75
C ASN A 162 -5.02 -5.13 23.90
N GLU A 163 -6.25 -4.90 23.46
CA GLU A 163 -7.03 -5.85 22.66
C GLU A 163 -7.68 -5.16 21.47
N LEU A 164 -7.93 -5.93 20.41
CA LEU A 164 -8.49 -5.43 19.17
C LEU A 164 -9.48 -6.45 18.58
N GLY A 165 -10.61 -5.96 18.13
CA GLY A 165 -11.49 -6.64 17.20
C GLY A 165 -11.59 -5.85 15.91
N VAL A 166 -11.46 -6.52 14.77
CA VAL A 166 -11.68 -5.91 13.46
C VAL A 166 -12.79 -6.67 12.76
N GLY A 167 -13.68 -5.93 12.11
CA GLY A 167 -14.69 -6.46 11.19
C GLY A 167 -14.71 -5.66 9.91
N ILE A 168 -14.51 -6.31 8.76
CA ILE A 168 -14.62 -5.67 7.45
C ILE A 168 -15.65 -6.37 6.56
N THR A 169 -16.56 -5.59 6.01
CA THR A 169 -17.62 -6.08 5.12
C THR A 169 -17.50 -5.40 3.77
N PHE A 170 -17.63 -6.19 2.71
CA PHE A 170 -17.69 -5.74 1.33
C PHE A 170 -19.08 -6.05 0.75
N GLY A 171 -19.70 -5.11 0.02
CA GLY A 171 -21.01 -5.34 -0.61
C GLY A 171 -21.38 -4.36 -1.72
N GLU A 172 -22.49 -4.65 -2.41
CA GLU A 172 -22.97 -3.90 -3.57
C GLU A 172 -24.04 -2.84 -3.19
N THR A 173 -24.07 -1.73 -3.93
CA THR A 173 -25.03 -0.59 -3.78
C THR A 173 -26.52 -0.96 -3.95
N PRO A 174 -27.47 -0.14 -3.41
CA PRO A 174 -27.30 1.24 -2.90
C PRO A 174 -27.21 1.36 -1.38
N TYR A 175 -26.23 2.15 -0.93
CA TYR A 175 -26.00 2.57 0.46
C TYR A 175 -25.90 4.11 0.49
N GLN A 176 -26.52 4.78 1.46
CA GLN A 176 -26.51 6.23 1.71
C GLN A 176 -26.62 7.10 0.46
N SER A 177 -27.54 6.75 -0.43
CA SER A 177 -27.88 7.58 -1.60
C SER A 177 -26.72 7.85 -2.58
N VAL A 178 -25.73 6.96 -2.72
CA VAL A 178 -24.80 7.06 -3.86
C VAL A 178 -25.59 6.81 -5.15
N SER A 179 -25.89 7.87 -5.90
CA SER A 179 -26.85 7.87 -7.02
C SER A 179 -26.31 7.28 -8.32
N ALA A 180 -25.25 6.47 -8.27
CA ALA A 180 -24.58 5.92 -9.43
C ALA A 180 -24.49 4.40 -9.29
N SER A 181 -25.18 3.72 -10.21
CA SER A 181 -25.10 2.27 -10.40
C SER A 181 -23.64 1.84 -10.62
N ASN A 182 -23.18 0.87 -9.81
CA ASN A 182 -21.96 0.05 -9.94
C ASN A 182 -20.72 0.44 -9.09
N PHE A 183 -20.88 0.87 -7.84
CA PHE A 183 -19.73 0.93 -6.91
C PHE A 183 -19.85 -0.13 -5.81
N ASP A 184 -18.78 -0.86 -5.55
CA ASP A 184 -18.69 -1.74 -4.38
C ASP A 184 -18.34 -0.91 -3.15
N ILE A 185 -18.82 -1.32 -1.98
CA ILE A 185 -18.73 -0.60 -0.72
C ILE A 185 -17.99 -1.45 0.29
N SER A 186 -17.05 -0.82 0.97
CA SER A 186 -16.35 -1.38 2.12
C SER A 186 -16.77 -0.65 3.38
N ILE A 187 -17.06 -1.38 4.44
CA ILE A 187 -17.29 -0.85 5.80
C ILE A 187 -16.35 -1.59 6.74
N VAL A 188 -15.63 -0.85 7.57
CA VAL A 188 -14.77 -1.39 8.61
C VAL A 188 -15.18 -0.85 9.97
N THR A 189 -15.12 -1.73 10.97
CA THR A 189 -15.26 -1.43 12.39
C THR A 189 -14.01 -1.95 13.09
N GLU A 190 -13.39 -1.12 13.92
CA GLU A 190 -12.29 -1.48 14.82
C GLU A 190 -12.78 -1.26 16.26
N ASN A 191 -12.96 -2.33 17.04
CA ASN A 191 -13.30 -2.27 18.45
C ASN A 191 -12.03 -2.47 19.29
N PHE A 192 -11.70 -1.49 20.12
CA PHE A 192 -10.52 -1.49 20.97
C PHE A 192 -10.91 -1.87 22.40
N GLY A 193 -10.15 -2.78 23.01
CA GLY A 193 -10.39 -3.28 24.36
C GLY A 193 -9.26 -2.92 25.33
N GLY A 194 -9.64 -2.49 26.54
CA GLY A 194 -8.71 -2.10 27.61
C GLY A 194 -8.86 -2.98 28.85
N ARG A 195 -8.32 -4.21 28.81
CA ARG A 195 -8.22 -5.12 29.97
C ARG A 195 -6.79 -5.12 30.51
N SER A 196 -6.37 -4.02 31.13
CA SER A 196 -4.97 -3.69 31.44
C SER A 196 -4.19 -4.72 32.30
N ASN A 197 -4.87 -5.69 32.92
CA ASN A 197 -4.27 -6.78 33.69
C ASN A 197 -3.97 -8.04 32.86
N LEU A 198 -4.35 -8.06 31.59
CA LEU A 198 -4.11 -9.15 30.66
C LEU A 198 -2.96 -8.78 29.73
N HIS A 199 -2.06 -9.74 29.51
CA HIS A 199 -0.89 -9.57 28.65
C HIS A 199 -0.81 -10.72 27.67
N TYR A 200 -0.50 -10.41 26.42
CA TYR A 200 -0.54 -11.35 25.33
C TYR A 200 0.81 -11.44 24.62
N LEU A 201 1.25 -12.66 24.36
CA LEU A 201 2.10 -12.91 23.21
C LEU A 201 1.18 -13.01 21.99
N THR A 202 1.36 -12.15 21.00
CA THR A 202 0.53 -12.11 19.79
C THR A 202 1.41 -12.01 18.54
N GLY A 203 0.83 -12.14 17.36
CA GLY A 203 1.52 -12.01 16.09
C GLY A 203 0.84 -12.82 15.01
N VAL A 204 1.58 -13.08 13.94
CA VAL A 204 1.11 -13.83 12.78
C VAL A 204 2.16 -14.85 12.34
N ALA A 205 1.72 -16.05 12.00
CA ALA A 205 2.52 -16.97 11.21
C ALA A 205 2.12 -16.88 9.73
N TYR A 206 3.06 -16.65 8.83
CA TYR A 206 2.78 -16.44 7.41
C TYR A 206 3.91 -16.95 6.54
N ASP A 207 3.65 -17.18 5.25
CA ASP A 207 4.66 -17.46 4.24
C ASP A 207 5.00 -16.15 3.54
N ASP A 208 6.15 -15.56 3.86
CA ASP A 208 6.60 -14.26 3.32
C ASP A 208 7.03 -14.42 1.84
N THR A 209 6.04 -14.42 0.96
CA THR A 209 6.25 -14.78 -0.45
C THR A 209 6.88 -13.65 -1.25
N ASP A 210 6.72 -12.40 -0.81
CA ASP A 210 7.29 -11.21 -1.44
C ASP A 210 8.53 -10.65 -0.72
N ASN A 211 8.93 -11.26 0.40
CA ASN A 211 10.12 -10.96 1.20
C ASN A 211 10.11 -9.53 1.80
N ASP A 212 8.94 -9.03 2.17
CA ASP A 212 8.78 -7.71 2.79
C ASP A 212 8.77 -7.76 4.33
N ASN A 213 8.77 -8.96 4.91
CA ASN A 213 8.63 -9.25 6.35
C ASN A 213 7.38 -8.61 6.97
N PHE A 214 6.30 -8.55 6.21
CA PHE A 214 4.98 -8.10 6.63
C PHE A 214 3.91 -9.05 6.08
N TYR A 215 2.76 -9.10 6.74
CA TYR A 215 1.67 -9.96 6.30
C TYR A 215 0.96 -9.36 5.09
N SER A 216 0.89 -10.12 4.00
CA SER A 216 -0.01 -9.85 2.88
C SER A 216 -1.21 -10.81 2.87
N VAL A 217 -2.31 -10.39 2.23
CA VAL A 217 -3.51 -11.23 2.14
C VAL A 217 -3.20 -12.55 1.45
N GLY A 218 -3.57 -13.66 2.12
CA GLY A 218 -3.36 -15.02 1.60
C GLY A 218 -2.05 -15.69 2.03
N GLU A 219 -1.16 -14.98 2.73
CA GLU A 219 0.10 -15.55 3.24
C GLU A 219 -0.07 -16.32 4.56
N GLY A 220 -1.24 -16.20 5.20
CA GLY A 220 -1.51 -16.76 6.52
C GLY A 220 -1.26 -18.26 6.62
N LEU A 221 -0.44 -18.66 7.59
CA LEU A 221 -0.21 -20.05 7.94
C LEU A 221 -1.03 -20.42 9.17
N GLY A 222 -2.20 -20.99 8.94
CA GLY A 222 -3.00 -21.54 10.03
C GLY A 222 -2.42 -22.80 10.64
N SER A 223 -2.98 -23.26 11.76
CA SER A 223 -2.57 -24.52 12.41
C SER A 223 -1.10 -24.60 12.86
N VAL A 224 -0.36 -23.49 12.92
CA VAL A 224 0.99 -23.42 13.50
C VAL A 224 0.85 -23.35 15.01
N GLN A 225 1.50 -24.28 15.73
CA GLN A 225 1.46 -24.32 17.19
C GLN A 225 2.49 -23.36 17.77
N ILE A 226 2.02 -22.36 18.51
CA ILE A 226 2.86 -21.43 19.26
C ILE A 226 2.93 -21.92 20.71
N THR A 227 4.15 -22.10 21.22
CA THR A 227 4.40 -22.59 22.58
C THR A 227 5.31 -21.64 23.33
N ALA A 228 4.89 -21.18 24.50
CA ALA A 228 5.67 -20.37 25.43
C ALA A 228 5.96 -21.17 26.71
N THR A 229 7.23 -21.31 27.06
CA THR A 229 7.70 -22.06 28.25
C THR A 229 8.36 -21.11 29.23
N ASN A 230 7.87 -21.03 30.46
CA ASN A 230 8.48 -20.17 31.48
C ASN A 230 9.73 -20.81 32.12
N SER A 231 10.43 -20.06 32.97
CA SER A 231 11.67 -20.51 33.62
C SER A 231 11.53 -21.73 34.55
N VAL A 232 10.30 -22.09 34.95
CA VAL A 232 10.02 -23.27 35.78
C VAL A 232 9.53 -24.47 34.94
N GLY A 233 9.52 -24.34 33.61
CA GLY A 233 9.16 -25.41 32.67
C GLY A 233 7.66 -25.57 32.43
N GLN A 234 6.81 -24.65 32.90
CA GLN A 234 5.39 -24.65 32.57
C GLN A 234 5.21 -24.12 31.14
N THR A 235 4.45 -24.85 30.33
CA THR A 235 4.13 -24.50 28.95
C THR A 235 2.72 -23.93 28.81
N PHE A 236 2.60 -22.97 27.91
CA PHE A 236 1.34 -22.39 27.44
C PHE A 236 1.37 -22.46 25.93
N SER A 237 0.25 -22.78 25.30
CA SER A 237 0.21 -22.86 23.85
C SER A 237 -1.10 -22.39 23.25
N THR A 238 -1.01 -21.93 22.02
CA THR A 238 -2.12 -21.63 21.12
C THR A 238 -1.78 -22.14 19.72
N THR A 239 -2.75 -22.04 18.82
CA THR A 239 -2.60 -22.35 17.41
C THR A 239 -3.05 -21.15 16.60
N THR A 240 -2.32 -20.84 15.53
CA THR A 240 -2.69 -19.77 14.60
C THR A 240 -4.03 -20.03 13.91
N SER A 241 -4.79 -18.95 13.69
CA SER A 241 -6.02 -18.94 12.89
C SER A 241 -5.75 -19.28 11.43
N ALA A 242 -6.78 -19.50 10.59
CA ALA A 242 -6.57 -19.75 9.16
C ALA A 242 -5.71 -18.67 8.47
N SER A 243 -5.90 -17.41 8.86
CA SER A 243 -5.15 -16.24 8.40
C SER A 243 -3.79 -16.06 9.08
N GLY A 244 -3.36 -16.99 9.93
CA GLY A 244 -2.04 -16.99 10.57
C GLY A 244 -1.97 -16.26 11.92
N GLY A 245 -2.94 -15.40 12.24
CA GLY A 245 -2.94 -14.63 13.49
C GLY A 245 -3.06 -15.49 14.75
N TYR A 246 -2.44 -15.06 15.84
CA TYR A 246 -2.58 -15.71 17.14
C TYR A 246 -2.53 -14.72 18.32
N SER A 247 -3.14 -15.14 19.42
CA SER A 247 -3.11 -14.46 20.72
C SER A 247 -2.95 -15.50 21.82
N LEU A 248 -1.89 -15.42 22.61
CA LEU A 248 -1.60 -16.30 23.74
C LEU A 248 -1.54 -15.48 25.02
N LEU A 249 -2.55 -15.64 25.89
CA LEU A 249 -2.58 -15.00 27.20
C LEU A 249 -1.47 -15.55 28.09
N LEU A 250 -0.65 -14.66 28.64
CA LEU A 250 0.48 -14.97 29.51
C LEU A 250 0.50 -14.05 30.73
N GLY A 251 1.10 -14.54 31.81
CA GLY A 251 1.48 -13.68 32.93
C GLY A 251 2.74 -12.88 32.60
N THR A 252 3.03 -11.84 33.38
CA THR A 252 4.30 -11.13 33.27
C THR A 252 5.47 -12.07 33.57
N GLY A 253 6.52 -12.04 32.75
CA GLY A 253 7.70 -12.87 32.93
C GLY A 253 8.44 -13.14 31.63
N THR A 254 9.55 -13.87 31.73
CA THR A 254 10.34 -14.28 30.57
C THR A 254 9.99 -15.72 30.17
N TYR A 255 9.75 -15.91 28.88
CA TYR A 255 9.35 -17.16 28.25
C TYR A 255 10.33 -17.52 27.14
N THR A 256 10.54 -18.81 26.96
CA THR A 256 11.11 -19.39 25.74
C THR A 256 9.97 -19.73 24.80
N VAL A 257 9.93 -19.09 23.64
CA VAL A 257 8.86 -19.21 22.64
C VAL A 257 9.35 -19.99 21.43
N THR A 258 8.51 -20.90 20.93
CA THR A 258 8.73 -21.67 19.70
C THR A 258 7.43 -21.79 18.91
N ALA A 259 7.52 -21.82 17.59
CA ALA A 259 6.47 -22.12 16.64
C ALA A 259 6.79 -23.38 15.82
N LEU A 260 5.83 -24.29 15.68
CA LEU A 260 5.98 -25.53 14.91
C LEU A 260 4.70 -25.87 14.15
N GLY A 261 4.81 -26.14 12.85
CA GLY A 261 3.71 -26.58 11.99
C GLY A 261 3.70 -25.84 10.65
N ASN A 262 3.06 -26.44 9.63
CA ASN A 262 2.87 -25.84 8.30
C ASN A 262 4.12 -25.19 7.68
N GLY A 263 5.26 -25.88 7.77
CA GLY A 263 6.54 -25.40 7.21
C GLY A 263 7.34 -24.50 8.15
N VAL A 264 6.74 -24.03 9.25
CA VAL A 264 7.42 -23.31 10.32
C VAL A 264 8.06 -24.32 11.29
N ASP A 265 9.37 -24.15 11.52
CA ASP A 265 10.15 -24.80 12.57
C ASP A 265 11.11 -23.76 13.15
N SER A 266 10.61 -22.96 14.08
CA SER A 266 11.35 -21.81 14.60
C SER A 266 12.43 -22.24 15.58
N ALA A 267 13.57 -21.53 15.59
CA ALA A 267 14.48 -21.57 16.73
C ALA A 267 13.80 -21.02 18.01
N ALA A 268 14.22 -21.51 19.17
CA ALA A 268 13.73 -21.02 20.45
C ALA A 268 14.13 -19.55 20.68
N GLN A 269 13.14 -18.69 20.94
CA GLN A 269 13.32 -17.25 21.17
C GLN A 269 13.02 -16.89 22.63
N SER A 270 13.79 -15.97 23.22
CA SER A 270 13.51 -15.47 24.56
C SER A 270 12.65 -14.21 24.48
N VAL A 271 11.46 -14.24 25.07
CA VAL A 271 10.49 -13.15 25.05
C VAL A 271 10.12 -12.76 26.47
N THR A 272 10.13 -11.46 26.78
CA THR A 272 9.72 -10.94 28.10
C THR A 272 8.38 -10.24 27.99
N ILE A 273 7.37 -10.79 28.67
CA ILE A 273 6.02 -10.24 28.77
C ILE A 273 5.99 -9.29 29.97
N GLY A 274 5.74 -8.02 29.69
CA GLY A 274 5.48 -6.96 30.66
C GLY A 274 4.25 -6.16 30.26
N ASP A 275 4.15 -5.89 28.96
CA ASP A 275 2.93 -5.62 28.21
C ASP A 275 2.77 -6.68 27.11
N ASN A 276 1.81 -6.49 26.20
CA ASN A 276 1.73 -7.32 25.01
C ASN A 276 3.01 -7.27 24.19
N VAL A 277 3.39 -8.40 23.59
CA VAL A 277 4.55 -8.51 22.71
C VAL A 277 4.13 -9.20 21.42
N LYS A 278 4.56 -8.63 20.29
CA LYS A 278 4.36 -9.20 18.97
C LYS A 278 5.56 -10.04 18.57
N VAL A 279 5.34 -11.27 18.13
CA VAL A 279 6.36 -12.15 17.55
C VAL A 279 5.76 -12.84 16.34
N ASP A 280 6.42 -12.71 15.20
CA ASP A 280 5.97 -13.30 13.95
C ASP A 280 6.81 -14.51 13.58
N PHE A 281 6.24 -15.40 12.78
CA PHE A 281 6.89 -16.64 12.36
C PHE A 281 6.67 -16.90 10.87
N HIS A 282 7.74 -17.15 10.14
CA HIS A 282 7.64 -17.59 8.75
C HIS A 282 8.67 -18.69 8.44
N PRO A 283 8.45 -19.53 7.43
CA PRO A 283 9.44 -20.50 6.98
C PRO A 283 10.75 -19.80 6.59
N GLY A 284 11.89 -20.33 7.05
CA GLY A 284 13.20 -19.76 6.73
C GLY A 284 13.67 -18.59 7.61
N ALA A 285 12.84 -18.11 8.55
CA ALA A 285 13.23 -17.07 9.51
C ALA A 285 14.44 -17.50 10.38
N GLY A 286 15.43 -16.62 10.49
CA GLY A 286 16.56 -16.78 11.43
C GLY A 286 16.14 -16.49 12.88
N ALA A 287 16.97 -16.86 13.86
CA ALA A 287 16.64 -16.77 15.30
C ALA A 287 16.45 -15.34 15.87
N THR A 288 16.43 -14.30 15.06
CA THR A 288 16.28 -12.90 15.48
C THR A 288 15.62 -12.05 14.40
N ASP A 289 14.34 -12.30 14.09
CA ASP A 289 13.54 -11.23 13.49
C ASP A 289 12.98 -10.34 14.62
N PRO A 290 13.45 -9.09 14.74
CA PRO A 290 12.87 -8.14 15.68
C PRO A 290 11.45 -7.75 15.23
N PRO A 291 10.62 -7.21 16.13
CA PRO A 291 9.34 -6.59 15.75
C PRO A 291 9.57 -5.58 14.63
N PRO A 292 8.61 -5.35 13.72
CA PRO A 292 8.77 -4.47 12.57
C PRO A 292 9.20 -3.08 13.06
N THR A 293 10.50 -2.87 13.00
CA THR A 293 11.09 -1.55 13.07
C THR A 293 10.92 -1.04 11.64
N PRO A 294 10.30 0.12 11.39
CA PRO A 294 10.27 0.66 10.05
C PRO A 294 11.69 0.67 9.53
N GLN A 295 11.92 -0.07 8.45
CA GLN A 295 13.22 -0.09 7.83
C GLN A 295 13.53 1.34 7.38
N THR A 296 14.42 2.02 8.11
CA THR A 296 15.22 3.08 7.52
C THR A 296 16.05 2.43 6.42
N GLY A 297 15.49 2.39 5.21
CA GLY A 297 16.01 1.64 4.07
C GLY A 297 15.01 0.69 3.38
N SER A 298 13.70 0.75 3.66
CA SER A 298 12.70 -0.01 2.90
C SER A 298 12.89 0.25 1.41
N VAL A 299 12.98 -0.82 0.60
CA VAL A 299 13.15 -0.62 -0.83
C VAL A 299 11.83 -0.10 -1.39
N ILE A 300 11.82 1.19 -1.75
CA ILE A 300 10.60 1.91 -2.18
C ILE A 300 10.16 1.57 -3.61
N GLY A 301 10.98 0.83 -4.37
CA GLY A 301 10.78 0.62 -5.79
C GLY A 301 11.83 -0.23 -6.48
N GLU A 302 11.59 -0.53 -7.75
CA GLU A 302 12.54 -1.17 -8.65
C GLU A 302 12.60 -0.43 -9.99
N VAL A 303 13.71 -0.61 -10.70
CA VAL A 303 13.94 -0.04 -12.02
C VAL A 303 14.41 -1.13 -12.98
N GLY A 304 14.09 -0.98 -14.26
CA GLY A 304 14.56 -1.91 -15.26
C GLY A 304 14.48 -1.36 -16.68
N ARG A 305 14.79 -2.22 -17.65
CA ARG A 305 14.70 -1.93 -19.07
C ARG A 305 13.79 -2.90 -19.77
N LEU A 306 13.06 -2.38 -20.74
CA LEU A 306 12.18 -3.10 -21.63
C LEU A 306 12.82 -3.10 -23.02
N THR A 307 12.66 -4.20 -23.76
CA THR A 307 13.04 -4.28 -25.18
C THR A 307 11.82 -4.75 -25.96
N THR A 308 11.41 -3.99 -26.97
CA THR A 308 10.39 -4.45 -27.91
C THR A 308 11.04 -5.35 -28.99
N SER A 309 10.30 -6.35 -29.48
CA SER A 309 10.80 -7.38 -30.43
C SER A 309 10.20 -7.11 -31.81
N PRO A 310 10.96 -7.28 -32.91
CA PRO A 310 10.61 -6.79 -34.25
C PRO A 310 9.52 -7.61 -34.98
N THR A 311 8.95 -8.65 -34.36
CA THR A 311 8.08 -9.60 -35.07
C THR A 311 6.57 -9.38 -34.93
N ASN A 312 6.07 -8.37 -34.21
CA ASN A 312 4.62 -8.16 -34.07
C ASN A 312 4.25 -6.67 -33.93
N THR A 313 3.10 -6.29 -34.51
CA THR A 313 2.40 -4.99 -34.48
C THR A 313 2.59 -4.22 -33.16
N SER A 314 2.89 -2.92 -33.25
CA SER A 314 3.16 -2.01 -32.13
C SER A 314 2.08 -2.05 -31.03
N GLY A 315 0.82 -2.29 -31.43
CA GLY A 315 -0.34 -2.31 -30.53
C GLY A 315 -0.46 -3.49 -29.55
N ALA A 316 0.44 -4.48 -29.55
CA ALA A 316 0.34 -5.64 -28.66
C ALA A 316 0.82 -5.34 -27.23
N TRP A 317 -0.07 -5.56 -26.25
CA TRP A 317 0.25 -5.46 -24.82
C TRP A 317 1.27 -6.52 -24.38
N ARG A 318 2.27 -6.09 -23.62
CA ARG A 318 3.32 -6.93 -23.06
C ARG A 318 3.29 -6.83 -21.54
N THR A 319 3.23 -7.96 -20.85
CA THR A 319 3.31 -7.97 -19.38
C THR A 319 4.76 -7.92 -18.92
N VAL A 320 5.03 -7.04 -17.97
CA VAL A 320 6.25 -6.98 -17.17
C VAL A 320 5.90 -7.55 -15.80
N ASN A 321 6.58 -8.63 -15.43
CA ASN A 321 6.51 -9.16 -14.07
C ASN A 321 7.58 -8.45 -13.23
N LEU A 322 7.16 -7.96 -12.08
CA LEU A 322 7.99 -7.24 -11.13
C LEU A 322 8.73 -8.24 -10.24
N SER A 323 9.90 -7.85 -9.74
CA SER A 323 10.64 -8.67 -8.77
C SER A 323 10.06 -8.57 -7.36
N ARG A 324 9.17 -7.60 -7.14
CA ARG A 324 8.46 -7.35 -5.89
C ARG A 324 6.97 -7.18 -6.08
N SER A 325 6.25 -7.28 -4.98
CA SER A 325 4.87 -6.82 -4.85
C SER A 325 4.86 -5.38 -4.32
N TYR A 326 3.85 -4.60 -4.71
CA TYR A 326 3.62 -3.22 -4.30
C TYR A 326 2.15 -3.06 -3.91
N THR A 327 1.88 -2.32 -2.84
CA THR A 327 0.52 -2.05 -2.37
C THR A 327 -0.21 -1.08 -3.30
N ASN A 328 0.46 -0.01 -3.72
CA ASN A 328 -0.07 0.97 -4.65
C ASN A 328 1.02 1.41 -5.64
N PRO A 329 1.34 0.54 -6.61
CA PRO A 329 2.42 0.77 -7.57
C PRO A 329 2.17 2.01 -8.42
N VAL A 330 3.13 2.92 -8.43
CA VAL A 330 3.26 4.04 -9.37
C VAL A 330 4.28 3.64 -10.40
N VAL A 331 3.84 3.47 -11.65
CA VAL A 331 4.68 2.98 -12.75
C VAL A 331 4.98 4.14 -13.68
N ILE A 332 6.27 4.45 -13.86
CA ILE A 332 6.77 5.39 -14.87
C ILE A 332 7.54 4.61 -15.92
N VAL A 333 7.23 4.87 -17.19
CA VAL A 333 7.87 4.22 -18.34
C VAL A 333 8.20 5.28 -19.38
N GLY A 334 9.38 5.19 -19.99
CA GLY A 334 9.85 6.12 -21.02
C GLY A 334 11.07 6.94 -20.60
N PRO A 335 11.72 7.67 -21.53
CA PRO A 335 11.35 7.82 -22.94
C PRO A 335 11.62 6.56 -23.79
N VAL A 336 11.04 6.55 -24.99
CA VAL A 336 11.27 5.53 -26.02
C VAL A 336 12.56 5.88 -26.78
N THR A 337 13.39 4.90 -27.12
CA THR A 337 14.56 5.15 -27.97
C THR A 337 14.16 5.53 -29.40
N ASP A 338 15.12 5.99 -30.19
CA ASP A 338 14.92 6.41 -31.58
C ASP A 338 15.42 5.39 -32.61
N ASN A 339 15.19 4.09 -32.36
CA ASN A 339 15.63 3.06 -33.31
C ASN A 339 14.71 2.97 -34.53
N ASP A 340 13.46 3.41 -34.39
CA ASP A 340 12.50 3.68 -35.45
C ASP A 340 12.17 5.18 -35.48
N SER A 341 12.03 5.75 -36.67
CA SER A 341 11.76 7.18 -36.85
C SER A 341 10.31 7.57 -36.59
N ASP A 342 9.40 6.60 -36.54
CA ASP A 342 7.98 6.89 -36.41
C ASP A 342 7.66 7.45 -35.00
N PRO A 343 6.90 8.56 -34.91
CA PRO A 343 6.53 9.15 -33.65
C PRO A 343 5.63 8.23 -32.85
N ALA A 344 6.03 8.00 -31.61
CA ALA A 344 5.31 7.12 -30.70
C ALA A 344 5.56 7.49 -29.23
N VAL A 345 4.61 7.10 -28.40
CA VAL A 345 4.70 7.16 -26.94
C VAL A 345 4.67 5.74 -26.36
N VAL A 346 4.85 5.63 -25.06
CA VAL A 346 4.61 4.38 -24.33
C VAL A 346 3.31 4.51 -23.55
N ARG A 347 2.49 3.46 -23.58
CA ARG A 347 1.28 3.38 -22.76
C ARG A 347 1.36 2.23 -21.80
N VAL A 348 0.89 2.46 -20.58
CA VAL A 348 0.83 1.47 -19.51
C VAL A 348 -0.63 1.13 -19.22
N ASN A 349 -0.90 -0.12 -18.90
CA ASN A 349 -2.22 -0.57 -18.47
C ASN A 349 -2.10 -1.79 -17.53
N ASN A 350 -3.20 -2.23 -16.94
CA ASN A 350 -3.28 -3.44 -16.12
C ASN A 350 -2.17 -3.50 -15.06
N VAL A 351 -1.98 -2.39 -14.34
CA VAL A 351 -1.05 -2.32 -13.22
C VAL A 351 -1.63 -3.10 -12.05
N THR A 352 -0.98 -4.20 -11.66
CA THR A 352 -1.26 -5.01 -10.47
C THR A 352 -0.15 -4.79 -9.44
N SER A 353 -0.27 -5.42 -8.26
CA SER A 353 0.74 -5.35 -7.22
C SER A 353 2.13 -5.82 -7.68
N ASN A 354 2.21 -6.79 -8.59
CA ASN A 354 3.46 -7.43 -9.02
C ASN A 354 3.65 -7.46 -10.54
N SER A 355 2.84 -6.73 -11.30
CA SER A 355 2.99 -6.66 -12.76
C SER A 355 2.39 -5.39 -13.35
N PHE A 356 2.79 -5.05 -14.56
CA PHE A 356 2.06 -4.09 -15.39
C PHE A 356 2.15 -4.49 -16.85
N GLN A 357 1.25 -3.99 -17.68
CA GLN A 357 1.35 -4.13 -19.13
C GLN A 357 1.81 -2.82 -19.78
N TYR A 358 2.57 -2.94 -20.85
CA TYR A 358 2.96 -1.80 -21.69
C TYR A 358 2.83 -2.12 -23.17
N ARG A 359 2.75 -1.08 -23.99
CA ARG A 359 2.95 -1.13 -25.44
C ARG A 359 3.59 0.16 -25.95
N ILE A 360 4.18 0.09 -27.13
CA ILE A 360 4.44 1.30 -27.92
C ILE A 360 3.09 1.70 -28.51
N ASP A 361 2.66 2.92 -28.20
CA ASP A 361 1.43 3.50 -28.70
C ASP A 361 1.82 4.50 -29.78
N GLU A 362 1.65 4.09 -31.02
CA GLU A 362 1.80 4.99 -32.16
C GLU A 362 0.57 5.89 -32.25
N TRP A 363 0.78 7.10 -32.76
CA TRP A 363 -0.32 8.02 -33.02
C TRP A 363 -1.32 7.44 -34.04
N ASP A 364 -2.57 7.86 -33.96
CA ASP A 364 -3.69 7.18 -34.65
C ASP A 364 -3.56 7.29 -36.19
N PHE A 365 -2.84 8.29 -36.70
CA PHE A 365 -2.52 8.45 -38.12
C PHE A 365 -1.47 7.46 -38.66
N GLN A 366 -0.76 6.72 -37.79
CA GLN A 366 0.28 5.76 -38.17
C GLN A 366 -0.29 4.37 -38.51
N ASP A 367 0.56 3.50 -39.08
CA ASP A 367 0.15 2.19 -39.60
C ASP A 367 0.21 1.05 -38.57
N SER A 368 0.57 1.35 -37.32
CA SER A 368 0.73 0.39 -36.22
C SER A 368 1.88 -0.61 -36.41
N ILE A 369 2.90 -0.27 -37.21
CA ILE A 369 4.13 -1.03 -37.41
C ILE A 369 5.32 -0.21 -36.90
N HIS A 370 5.87 -0.62 -35.75
CA HIS A 370 7.02 0.05 -35.16
C HIS A 370 8.20 -0.89 -34.93
N GLY A 371 9.40 -0.39 -35.18
CA GLY A 371 10.67 -1.04 -34.92
C GLY A 371 10.93 -1.34 -33.44
N SER A 372 12.05 -2.02 -33.17
CA SER A 372 12.42 -2.42 -31.83
C SER A 372 13.03 -1.28 -31.03
N GLU A 373 12.50 -1.03 -29.84
CA GLU A 373 12.89 0.05 -28.95
C GLU A 373 13.34 -0.48 -27.60
N GLN A 374 14.20 0.30 -26.94
CA GLN A 374 14.55 0.15 -25.54
C GLN A 374 13.85 1.23 -24.72
N ILE A 375 13.31 0.86 -23.57
CA ILE A 375 12.53 1.77 -22.72
C ILE A 375 12.91 1.54 -21.26
N GLY A 376 13.19 2.61 -20.51
CA GLY A 376 13.36 2.53 -19.06
C GLY A 376 12.01 2.42 -18.35
N TYR A 377 11.97 1.72 -17.22
CA TYR A 377 10.85 1.79 -16.30
C TYR A 377 11.29 1.91 -14.84
N MET A 378 10.41 2.48 -14.04
CA MET A 378 10.48 2.51 -12.58
C MET A 378 9.10 2.21 -12.01
N VAL A 379 9.06 1.34 -11.00
CA VAL A 379 7.88 1.14 -10.15
C VAL A 379 8.25 1.55 -8.75
N VAL A 380 7.45 2.44 -8.15
CA VAL A 380 7.64 2.94 -6.78
C VAL A 380 6.31 2.87 -6.04
N GLU A 381 6.34 2.55 -4.76
CA GLU A 381 5.14 2.60 -3.92
C GLU A 381 4.60 4.03 -3.86
N ALA A 382 3.28 4.24 -3.96
CA ALA A 382 2.72 5.58 -3.84
C ALA A 382 3.00 6.16 -2.45
N GLY A 383 3.44 7.42 -2.38
CA GLY A 383 3.75 8.05 -1.10
C GLY A 383 4.86 9.10 -1.20
N THR A 384 5.26 9.61 -0.03
CA THR A 384 6.47 10.41 0.12
C THR A 384 7.61 9.51 0.58
N HIS A 385 8.73 9.58 -0.12
CA HIS A 385 9.95 8.82 0.15
C HIS A 385 11.15 9.75 0.23
N GLU A 386 12.21 9.27 0.88
CA GLU A 386 13.51 9.93 0.95
C GLU A 386 14.57 8.97 0.38
N LEU A 387 15.36 9.45 -0.58
CA LEU A 387 16.47 8.71 -1.16
C LEU A 387 17.71 8.81 -0.26
N GLY A 388 18.69 7.92 -0.44
CA GLY A 388 19.86 7.81 0.45
C GLY A 388 20.77 9.04 0.54
N GLY A 389 20.56 10.07 -0.28
CA GLY A 389 21.21 11.38 -0.17
C GLY A 389 20.38 12.48 0.49
N GLY A 390 19.20 12.15 1.04
CA GLY A 390 18.25 13.09 1.66
C GLY A 390 17.25 13.73 0.69
N GLN A 391 17.30 13.37 -0.60
CA GLN A 391 16.42 13.93 -1.63
C GLN A 391 15.02 13.36 -1.49
N ARG A 392 14.03 14.26 -1.54
CA ARG A 392 12.62 13.87 -1.48
C ARG A 392 12.12 13.36 -2.83
N LEU A 393 11.30 12.31 -2.78
CA LEU A 393 10.53 11.76 -3.89
C LEU A 393 9.06 11.63 -3.47
N VAL A 394 8.13 12.06 -4.30
CA VAL A 394 6.67 11.90 -4.09
C VAL A 394 6.10 11.19 -5.29
N ALA A 395 5.63 9.96 -5.09
CA ALA A 395 5.01 9.13 -6.12
C ALA A 395 3.48 9.11 -5.93
N GLY A 396 2.72 9.29 -7.01
CA GLY A 396 1.27 9.28 -6.93
C GLY A 396 0.57 8.97 -8.25
N LYS A 397 -0.76 8.95 -8.20
CA LYS A 397 -1.66 8.81 -9.34
C LYS A 397 -2.61 10.00 -9.41
N VAL A 398 -3.02 10.38 -10.60
CA VAL A 398 -4.00 11.43 -10.84
C VAL A 398 -4.88 11.06 -12.02
N GLN A 399 -6.18 11.37 -11.94
CA GLN A 399 -7.07 11.30 -13.09
C GLN A 399 -7.07 12.62 -13.85
N ALA A 400 -6.80 12.58 -15.14
CA ALA A 400 -6.79 13.75 -16.02
C ALA A 400 -7.34 13.40 -17.41
N ALA A 401 -8.03 14.37 -17.99
CA ALA A 401 -8.49 14.33 -19.38
C ALA A 401 -7.74 15.43 -20.17
N HIS A 402 -8.31 15.89 -21.28
CA HIS A 402 -7.73 17.00 -22.06
C HIS A 402 -7.72 18.35 -21.31
N SER A 403 -8.56 18.48 -20.27
CA SER A 403 -8.57 19.66 -19.41
C SER A 403 -7.48 19.62 -18.33
N LEU A 404 -6.92 20.80 -18.01
CA LEU A 404 -5.85 20.93 -17.03
C LEU A 404 -6.30 20.51 -15.63
N ARG A 405 -5.57 19.55 -15.05
CA ARG A 405 -5.73 19.11 -13.66
C ARG A 405 -4.60 19.65 -12.81
N THR A 406 -4.94 20.27 -11.68
CA THR A 406 -3.94 20.68 -10.67
C THR A 406 -3.71 19.55 -9.68
N VAL A 407 -2.45 19.24 -9.40
CA VAL A 407 -2.00 18.25 -8.42
C VAL A 407 -1.25 18.98 -7.32
N ALA A 408 -1.73 18.83 -6.09
CA ALA A 408 -1.08 19.42 -4.92
C ALA A 408 0.17 18.61 -4.54
N LEU A 409 1.23 19.32 -4.18
CA LEU A 409 2.46 18.77 -3.62
C LEU A 409 2.69 19.36 -2.23
N SER A 410 3.43 18.65 -1.40
CA SER A 410 3.79 19.13 -0.06
C SER A 410 5.21 18.74 0.29
N GLY A 411 5.89 19.64 0.99
CA GLY A 411 7.17 19.36 1.63
C GLY A 411 8.40 19.40 0.72
N PHE A 412 8.28 20.02 -0.46
CA PHE A 412 9.42 20.48 -1.23
C PHE A 412 9.80 21.91 -0.83
N THR A 413 11.10 22.21 -0.81
CA THR A 413 11.59 23.57 -0.53
C THR A 413 11.69 24.43 -1.79
N GLY A 414 11.93 23.81 -2.95
CA GLY A 414 11.90 24.40 -4.29
C GLY A 414 10.96 23.66 -5.23
N ALA A 415 10.83 24.12 -6.47
CA ALA A 415 10.07 23.38 -7.48
C ALA A 415 10.78 22.04 -7.77
N PRO A 416 10.10 20.89 -7.58
CA PRO A 416 10.69 19.59 -7.92
C PRO A 416 10.68 19.37 -9.43
N ASN A 417 11.40 18.35 -9.88
CA ASN A 417 11.23 17.78 -11.21
C ASN A 417 10.02 16.86 -11.20
N VAL A 418 9.24 16.80 -12.28
CA VAL A 418 8.06 15.94 -12.37
C VAL A 418 8.12 15.13 -13.65
N ILE A 419 7.97 13.81 -13.52
CA ILE A 419 7.82 12.87 -14.63
C ILE A 419 6.48 12.16 -14.52
N ALA A 420 5.89 11.79 -15.64
CA ALA A 420 4.59 11.13 -15.67
C ALA A 420 4.43 10.18 -16.86
N THR A 421 3.57 9.18 -16.68
CA THR A 421 3.17 8.21 -17.71
C THR A 421 1.65 8.00 -17.64
N VAL A 422 1.02 7.74 -18.79
CA VAL A 422 -0.40 7.37 -18.87
C VAL A 422 -0.53 5.88 -18.57
N ASN A 423 -1.31 5.54 -17.53
CA ASN A 423 -1.38 4.21 -16.92
C ASN A 423 -2.77 3.57 -17.03
N SER A 424 -3.58 4.01 -17.99
CA SER A 424 -4.84 3.37 -18.35
C SER A 424 -5.20 3.55 -19.82
N ILE A 425 -6.24 2.82 -20.22
CA ILE A 425 -6.92 2.91 -21.52
C ILE A 425 -8.40 3.12 -21.24
N ALA A 426 -8.79 4.35 -20.96
CA ALA A 426 -10.17 4.78 -20.90
C ALA A 426 -10.64 5.31 -22.27
N GLY A 427 -9.76 5.99 -23.01
CA GLY A 427 -9.94 6.45 -24.37
C GLY A 427 -9.20 5.58 -25.38
N GLY A 428 -9.72 5.50 -26.61
CA GLY A 428 -9.11 4.71 -27.68
C GLY A 428 -7.90 5.37 -28.34
N ALA A 429 -7.86 6.70 -28.38
CA ALA A 429 -6.82 7.48 -29.05
C ALA A 429 -5.51 7.47 -28.27
N THR A 430 -4.39 7.53 -28.98
CA THR A 430 -3.06 7.72 -28.40
C THR A 430 -2.93 9.10 -27.75
N VAL A 431 -2.33 9.16 -26.55
CA VAL A 431 -2.14 10.40 -25.80
C VAL A 431 -0.80 10.48 -25.09
N THR A 432 -0.32 11.70 -24.90
CA THR A 432 0.89 12.02 -24.13
C THR A 432 0.56 12.89 -22.90
N PRO A 433 1.22 12.69 -21.74
CA PRO A 433 1.05 13.56 -20.59
C PRO A 433 1.78 14.89 -20.80
N ARG A 434 1.12 16.00 -20.48
CA ARG A 434 1.72 17.35 -20.55
C ARG A 434 1.68 18.04 -19.19
N ILE A 435 2.87 18.25 -18.63
CA ILE A 435 3.08 18.87 -17.31
C ILE A 435 3.37 20.37 -17.46
N HIS A 436 2.89 21.17 -16.51
CA HIS A 436 3.07 22.62 -16.49
C HIS A 436 3.00 23.18 -15.07
N ASN A 437 3.44 24.44 -14.93
CA ASN A 437 3.31 25.24 -13.70
C ASN A 437 3.76 24.50 -12.42
N VAL A 438 4.93 23.86 -12.52
CA VAL A 438 5.56 23.18 -11.39
C VAL A 438 6.10 24.21 -10.40
N THR A 439 5.63 24.09 -9.16
CA THR A 439 6.04 24.88 -8.00
C THR A 439 6.35 23.93 -6.84
N ASN A 440 6.84 24.45 -5.72
CA ASN A 440 7.09 23.62 -4.53
C ASN A 440 5.82 23.04 -3.88
N SER A 441 4.63 23.53 -4.25
CA SER A 441 3.34 23.12 -3.66
C SER A 441 2.33 22.54 -4.66
N GLN A 442 2.64 22.55 -5.95
CA GLN A 442 1.76 21.97 -6.98
C GLN A 442 2.48 21.77 -8.31
N PHE A 443 1.88 20.98 -9.18
CA PHE A 443 2.04 21.07 -10.63
C PHE A 443 0.68 20.92 -11.28
N GLN A 444 0.62 21.11 -12.59
CA GLN A 444 -0.58 20.85 -13.36
C GLN A 444 -0.27 19.88 -14.50
N ILE A 445 -1.25 19.07 -14.89
CA ILE A 445 -1.10 17.99 -15.87
C ILE A 445 -2.40 17.79 -16.65
N HIS A 446 -2.29 17.38 -17.91
CA HIS A 446 -3.39 16.91 -18.75
C HIS A 446 -2.88 15.86 -19.74
N VAL A 447 -3.79 15.19 -20.45
CA VAL A 447 -3.45 14.35 -21.60
C VAL A 447 -3.68 15.12 -22.90
N GLN A 448 -2.79 14.96 -23.86
CA GLN A 448 -2.89 15.58 -25.17
C GLN A 448 -2.90 14.50 -26.25
N GLU A 449 -3.90 14.56 -27.12
CA GLU A 449 -4.02 13.72 -28.32
C GLU A 449 -3.14 14.27 -29.45
N GLU A 450 -3.10 13.56 -30.58
CA GLU A 450 -2.53 14.06 -31.82
C GLU A 450 -3.13 15.43 -32.23
N GLU A 451 -2.38 16.21 -32.99
CA GLU A 451 -2.72 17.59 -33.38
C GLU A 451 -3.99 17.70 -34.23
N ALA A 452 -4.23 16.72 -35.09
CA ALA A 452 -5.45 16.61 -35.86
C ALA A 452 -6.65 16.11 -35.02
N GLY A 453 -6.43 15.80 -33.74
CA GLY A 453 -7.45 15.37 -32.79
C GLY A 453 -8.49 16.45 -32.47
N ASP A 454 -9.61 16.04 -31.88
CA ASP A 454 -10.72 16.94 -31.57
C ASP A 454 -10.57 17.66 -30.21
N GLY A 455 -9.53 17.31 -29.44
CA GLY A 455 -9.26 17.85 -28.12
C GLY A 455 -10.22 17.34 -27.05
N LEU A 456 -10.85 16.18 -27.26
CA LEU A 456 -11.81 15.56 -26.35
C LEU A 456 -11.40 14.12 -26.01
N HIS A 457 -10.55 13.99 -24.99
CA HIS A 457 -10.17 12.67 -24.48
C HIS A 457 -10.98 12.23 -23.26
N ALA A 458 -11.17 10.91 -23.13
CA ALA A 458 -11.66 10.31 -21.89
C ALA A 458 -10.72 10.61 -20.72
N THR A 459 -11.22 10.51 -19.49
CA THR A 459 -10.37 10.67 -18.31
C THR A 459 -9.49 9.44 -18.15
N GLU A 460 -8.17 9.64 -18.19
CA GLU A 460 -7.16 8.63 -17.97
C GLU A 460 -6.56 8.74 -16.57
N THR A 461 -6.02 7.64 -16.06
CA THR A 461 -5.17 7.59 -14.86
C THR A 461 -3.72 7.78 -15.28
N LEU A 462 -3.05 8.76 -14.70
CA LEU A 462 -1.64 9.04 -14.92
C LEU A 462 -0.87 8.76 -13.63
N SER A 463 0.25 8.06 -13.74
CA SER A 463 1.24 7.98 -12.67
C SER A 463 2.19 9.16 -12.78
N TYR A 464 2.57 9.73 -11.64
CA TYR A 464 3.57 10.79 -11.57
C TYR A 464 4.58 10.55 -10.45
N ILE A 465 5.80 11.03 -10.66
CA ILE A 465 6.82 11.14 -9.62
C ILE A 465 7.35 12.56 -9.62
N ALA A 466 7.28 13.23 -8.47
CA ALA A 466 7.90 14.52 -8.20
C ALA A 466 9.16 14.32 -7.34
N PHE A 467 10.32 14.83 -7.75
CA PHE A 467 11.59 14.57 -7.05
C PHE A 467 12.54 15.78 -7.05
N GLU A 468 13.35 15.91 -6.01
CA GLU A 468 14.38 16.94 -5.92
C GLU A 468 15.58 16.62 -6.82
N SER A 469 16.20 17.66 -7.40
CA SER A 469 17.44 17.49 -8.16
C SER A 469 18.59 17.08 -7.23
N GLY A 470 19.48 16.23 -7.71
CA GLY A 470 20.63 15.79 -6.95
C GLY A 470 21.31 14.56 -7.55
N THR A 471 22.35 14.12 -6.88
CA THR A 471 23.05 12.87 -7.18
C THR A 471 23.29 12.13 -5.88
N GLY A 472 23.19 10.81 -5.88
CA GLY A 472 23.43 10.02 -4.68
C GLY A 472 23.19 8.54 -4.92
N THR A 473 22.92 7.83 -3.83
CA THR A 473 22.55 6.41 -3.86
C THR A 473 21.13 6.22 -3.33
N ALA A 474 20.40 5.29 -3.93
CA ALA A 474 19.11 4.79 -3.45
C ALA A 474 19.25 3.27 -3.28
N GLY A 475 19.49 2.82 -2.05
CA GLY A 475 19.95 1.45 -1.79
C GLY A 475 21.32 1.22 -2.44
N SER A 476 21.40 0.25 -3.35
CA SER A 476 22.61 -0.06 -4.13
C SER A 476 22.70 0.67 -5.47
N LEU A 477 21.70 1.48 -5.85
CA LEU A 477 21.66 2.16 -7.13
C LEU A 477 22.23 3.57 -7.02
N ASP A 478 23.22 3.90 -7.84
CA ASP A 478 23.61 5.28 -8.08
C ASP A 478 22.53 5.98 -8.91
N TYR A 479 22.26 7.25 -8.62
CA TYR A 479 21.30 8.04 -9.38
C TYR A 479 21.79 9.48 -9.63
N VAL A 480 21.29 10.05 -10.72
CA VAL A 480 21.40 11.46 -11.07
C VAL A 480 19.99 11.93 -11.45
N ALA A 481 19.55 13.01 -10.81
CA ALA A 481 18.21 13.56 -10.93
C ALA A 481 18.29 15.06 -11.20
N GLY A 482 17.56 15.54 -12.20
CA GLY A 482 17.56 16.96 -12.55
C GLY A 482 16.62 17.29 -13.71
N SER A 483 16.76 18.52 -14.19
CA SER A 483 15.99 19.13 -15.27
C SER A 483 16.95 19.81 -16.24
N THR A 484 16.57 19.90 -17.51
CA THR A 484 17.40 20.51 -18.56
C THR A 484 17.28 22.04 -18.61
N GLY A 485 16.26 22.60 -17.95
CA GLY A 485 15.77 23.94 -18.20
C GLY A 485 15.06 24.01 -19.56
N ILE A 486 14.53 25.17 -19.94
CA ILE A 486 13.91 25.37 -21.27
C ILE A 486 15.00 25.32 -22.36
N ALA A 487 15.33 24.13 -22.85
CA ALA A 487 16.51 23.89 -23.67
C ALA A 487 16.36 22.79 -24.73
N VAL A 488 15.48 21.80 -24.55
CA VAL A 488 15.35 20.67 -25.47
C VAL A 488 14.34 21.03 -26.56
N THR A 489 14.75 20.91 -27.82
CA THR A 489 13.89 21.13 -28.99
C THR A 489 13.78 19.82 -29.79
N HIS A 490 13.28 19.91 -31.03
CA HIS A 490 13.40 18.85 -32.04
C HIS A 490 14.84 18.46 -32.40
N ALA A 491 15.84 19.25 -31.99
CA ALA A 491 17.24 18.90 -32.17
C ALA A 491 17.78 18.15 -30.93
N SER A 492 18.55 17.09 -31.17
CA SER A 492 19.20 16.28 -30.14
C SER A 492 20.05 17.13 -29.19
N GLN A 493 19.74 17.03 -27.89
CA GLN A 493 20.35 17.77 -26.80
C GLN A 493 21.06 16.80 -25.85
N SER A 494 22.36 17.02 -25.65
CA SER A 494 23.17 16.22 -24.74
C SER A 494 23.02 16.64 -23.28
N ILE A 495 22.74 15.66 -22.43
CA ILE A 495 22.66 15.78 -20.97
C ILE A 495 23.83 15.00 -20.37
N SER A 496 24.63 15.64 -19.52
CA SER A 496 25.71 14.95 -18.80
C SER A 496 25.16 14.20 -17.59
N LEU A 497 25.55 12.93 -17.46
CA LEU A 497 25.23 12.06 -16.32
C LEU A 497 26.36 12.01 -15.27
N GLY A 498 27.41 12.82 -15.46
CA GLY A 498 28.63 12.75 -14.64
C GLY A 498 29.43 11.47 -14.89
N SER A 499 30.14 11.00 -13.86
CA SER A 499 31.07 9.85 -13.94
C SER A 499 30.73 8.72 -12.95
N ASN A 500 29.51 8.70 -12.41
CA ASN A 500 29.12 7.77 -11.35
C ASN A 500 28.71 6.40 -11.91
N PHE A 501 28.30 6.32 -13.18
CA PHE A 501 27.87 5.06 -13.77
C PHE A 501 29.01 4.32 -14.46
N SER A 502 29.10 3.01 -14.23
CA SER A 502 30.06 2.12 -14.91
C SER A 502 29.55 1.60 -16.25
N SER A 503 28.24 1.69 -16.50
CA SER A 503 27.55 1.36 -17.76
C SER A 503 26.40 2.34 -18.00
N ALA A 504 25.77 2.32 -19.17
CA ALA A 504 24.54 3.08 -19.40
C ALA A 504 23.51 2.77 -18.29
N PRO A 505 22.91 3.77 -17.61
CA PRO A 505 21.92 3.54 -16.55
C PRO A 505 20.50 3.33 -17.10
N VAL A 506 19.52 3.04 -16.25
CA VAL A 506 18.10 3.21 -16.63
C VAL A 506 17.83 4.71 -16.71
N LEU A 507 17.34 5.20 -17.86
CA LEU A 507 16.94 6.59 -18.04
C LEU A 507 15.41 6.68 -17.93
N LEU A 508 14.94 7.68 -17.20
CA LEU A 508 13.54 8.08 -17.13
C LEU A 508 13.43 9.57 -17.39
N GLY A 509 12.37 10.00 -18.06
CA GLY A 509 12.18 11.41 -18.39
C GLY A 509 10.79 11.72 -18.89
N SER A 510 10.42 12.99 -18.78
CA SER A 510 9.19 13.55 -19.35
C SER A 510 9.41 15.02 -19.68
N ILE A 511 8.62 15.54 -20.61
CA ILE A 511 8.55 16.98 -20.87
C ILE A 511 7.76 17.62 -19.73
N SER A 512 8.40 18.54 -19.01
CA SER A 512 7.89 19.12 -17.77
C SER A 512 7.45 20.59 -17.90
N SER A 513 7.37 21.07 -19.15
CA SER A 513 6.84 22.38 -19.51
C SER A 513 5.92 22.33 -20.74
N ARG A 514 5.30 23.48 -21.04
CA ARG A 514 4.47 23.69 -22.23
C ARG A 514 4.72 25.08 -22.80
N GLN A 515 5.82 25.21 -23.54
CA GLN A 515 6.16 26.37 -24.33
C GLN A 515 5.57 26.29 -25.74
N GLY A 516 5.52 25.09 -26.32
CA GLY A 516 4.89 24.81 -27.61
C GLY A 516 3.44 24.33 -27.44
N TYR A 517 2.61 24.55 -28.46
CA TYR A 517 1.23 24.07 -28.47
C TYR A 517 1.14 22.64 -29.01
N ASP A 518 2.05 22.33 -29.93
CA ASP A 518 2.16 21.13 -30.72
C ASP A 518 2.28 19.89 -29.84
N THR A 519 1.74 18.79 -30.34
CA THR A 519 1.73 17.52 -29.61
C THR A 519 3.10 16.89 -29.75
N VAL A 520 3.69 16.47 -28.62
CA VAL A 520 5.08 16.02 -28.61
C VAL A 520 5.33 14.84 -27.68
N ALA A 521 6.37 14.06 -28.01
CA ALA A 521 6.93 13.01 -27.19
C ALA A 521 8.41 13.26 -26.89
N LEU A 522 8.87 12.85 -25.71
CA LEU A 522 10.31 12.81 -25.41
C LEU A 522 10.92 11.53 -26.00
N ARG A 523 12.00 11.67 -26.77
CA ARG A 523 12.74 10.56 -27.38
C ARG A 523 14.17 10.50 -26.88
N LEU A 524 14.72 9.29 -26.89
CA LEU A 524 16.11 8.99 -26.50
C LEU A 524 16.91 8.54 -27.72
N ASP A 525 17.85 9.37 -28.15
CA ASP A 525 18.72 9.13 -29.30
C ASP A 525 19.90 8.21 -28.91
N GLU A 526 20.67 8.60 -27.89
CA GLU A 526 21.81 7.80 -27.40
C GLU A 526 21.88 7.79 -25.87
N LEU A 527 22.28 6.64 -25.30
CA LEU A 527 22.53 6.52 -23.85
C LEU A 527 23.86 5.80 -23.58
N THR A 528 24.75 6.50 -22.89
CA THR A 528 26.04 5.98 -22.41
C THR A 528 26.11 6.07 -20.88
N SER A 529 27.23 5.65 -20.29
CA SER A 529 27.45 5.81 -18.85
C SER A 529 27.67 7.27 -18.40
N THR A 530 27.90 8.20 -19.33
CA THR A 530 28.27 9.59 -18.99
C THR A 530 27.38 10.64 -19.65
N ARG A 531 26.52 10.23 -20.59
CA ARG A 531 25.68 11.11 -21.40
C ARG A 531 24.39 10.42 -21.82
N ALA A 532 23.30 11.19 -21.84
CA ALA A 532 22.07 10.87 -22.55
C ALA A 532 21.80 11.96 -23.59
N ASP A 533 21.44 11.58 -24.81
CA ASP A 533 21.05 12.50 -25.88
C ASP A 533 19.54 12.37 -26.09
N VAL A 534 18.79 13.46 -25.89
CA VAL A 534 17.33 13.47 -25.94
C VAL A 534 16.82 14.58 -26.84
N TYR A 535 15.62 14.41 -27.39
CA TYR A 535 14.95 15.46 -28.16
C TYR A 535 13.43 15.38 -28.00
N VAL A 536 12.76 16.46 -28.37
CA VAL A 536 11.30 16.59 -28.39
C VAL A 536 10.82 16.28 -29.80
N GLN A 537 10.19 15.13 -29.99
CA GLN A 537 9.64 14.73 -31.28
C GLN A 537 8.21 15.24 -31.40
N GLU A 538 7.97 16.02 -32.46
CA GLU A 538 6.64 16.51 -32.83
C GLU A 538 5.81 15.41 -33.49
N GLU A 539 4.52 15.42 -33.15
CA GLU A 539 3.48 14.63 -33.78
C GLU A 539 3.06 15.32 -35.09
N THR A 540 2.84 14.58 -36.18
CA THR A 540 2.78 15.16 -37.56
C THR A 540 1.45 14.91 -38.29
N SER A 541 0.37 14.66 -37.54
CA SER A 541 -0.96 14.39 -38.09
C SER A 541 -1.58 15.60 -38.78
N ASN A 542 -1.32 16.81 -38.26
CA ASN A 542 -1.90 18.05 -38.79
C ASN A 542 -1.03 18.66 -39.90
N ASP A 543 0.30 18.64 -39.75
CA ASP A 543 1.24 18.96 -40.81
C ASP A 543 2.60 18.25 -40.66
N SER A 544 3.48 18.41 -41.65
CA SER A 544 4.77 17.71 -41.70
C SER A 544 5.94 18.51 -41.08
N GLU A 545 5.66 19.63 -40.42
CA GLU A 545 6.68 20.34 -39.66
C GLU A 545 7.13 19.51 -38.46
N ILE A 546 8.38 19.68 -38.07
CA ILE A 546 8.93 19.02 -36.88
C ILE A 546 9.63 20.03 -35.96
N PHE A 547 9.45 21.34 -36.22
CA PHE A 547 10.16 22.35 -35.44
C PHE A 547 9.36 22.61 -34.16
N HIS A 548 9.86 22.06 -33.06
CA HIS A 548 9.33 22.39 -31.75
C HIS A 548 10.19 23.45 -31.04
N THR A 549 9.52 24.36 -30.34
CA THR A 549 10.18 25.32 -29.42
C THR A 549 10.83 24.59 -28.24
N ALA A 550 11.75 25.26 -27.53
CA ALA A 550 12.47 24.63 -26.43
C ALA A 550 11.53 24.31 -25.25
N GLU A 551 11.70 23.14 -24.65
CA GLU A 551 10.99 22.64 -23.47
C GLU A 551 11.99 22.14 -22.41
N ASN A 552 11.48 21.86 -21.20
CA ASN A 552 12.23 21.37 -20.04
C ASN A 552 12.15 19.88 -19.80
#